data_AF-A0A951KVZ2-F1
#
_entry.id   AF-A0A951KVZ2-F1
#
_cell.length_a   1.000
_cell.length_b   1.000
_cell.length_c   1.000
_cell.angle_alpha   90.00
_cell.angle_beta   90.00
_cell.angle_gamma   90.00
#
_symmetry.space_group_name_H-M   'P 1'
#
loop_
_entity.id
_entity.type
_entity.pdbx_description
1 polymer ?
#
loop_
_entity_poly.entity_id
_entity_poly.type
_entity_poly.pdbx_seq_one_letter_code
_entity_poly.pdbx_strand_id
1 'polypeptide(L)'
;MSSTDVARRYFDAIAARDFDTALALWAPGGVERVVGQREFAAPDGVRALHEELNGAFPDLTWELLDIIDGEQGLVAVRWRARGTFAGPGTFQSFVANGAHLEMEGCDVLTVNAEGKIERLDAYLDSGDVARQLGLLPPAGSRAESNLTKLANVRTRARAWIHGSDAERIAEGVWLVRGGVRKVMNVYLLEDDGGVTLFDAGISDMVAPLAAAAARLGGIKRIVLGHADADHRGAAPRLGAPVYCHPADRAAAESPDPYRDYWERSKLDPHGRAGLWRLISTWDGGAVEIAGTVGEDDQIAGFRVIELPGHAPGLIGLFRASDRLAIVSDTLYTLDPQTGRNQAAHVPHSAFNQDTEQARAAIRKLAALDPQTVWAGHADPVTGDVATQLERAATA
;
A
#
# COMPACT_ATOMS: atom_id res chain seq x y z
N MET A 1 -4.34 35.54 -33.94
CA MET A 1 -3.55 35.81 -32.72
C MET A 1 -2.68 34.59 -32.53
N SER A 2 -1.36 34.73 -32.33
CA SER A 2 -0.53 33.56 -32.06
C SER A 2 -0.88 32.97 -30.68
N SER A 3 -0.52 31.71 -30.40
CA SER A 3 -0.73 31.12 -29.07
C SER A 3 0.00 31.91 -27.98
N THR A 4 1.21 32.41 -28.29
CA THR A 4 1.98 33.31 -27.43
C THR A 4 1.24 34.64 -27.17
N ASP A 5 0.59 35.23 -28.17
CA ASP A 5 -0.21 36.46 -27.99
C ASP A 5 -1.45 36.21 -27.12
N VAL A 6 -2.12 35.05 -27.28
CA VAL A 6 -3.26 34.64 -26.45
C VAL A 6 -2.83 34.50 -25.00
N ALA A 7 -1.72 33.78 -24.75
CA ALA A 7 -1.16 33.59 -23.42
C ALA A 7 -0.79 34.94 -22.78
N ARG A 8 -0.03 35.79 -23.49
CA ARG A 8 0.34 37.13 -22.98
C ARG A 8 -0.88 37.95 -22.61
N ARG A 9 -1.88 38.01 -23.49
CA ARG A 9 -3.11 38.76 -23.23
C ARG A 9 -3.89 38.21 -22.04
N TYR A 10 -3.89 36.90 -21.83
CA TYR A 10 -4.51 36.28 -20.66
C TYR A 10 -3.80 36.71 -19.37
N PHE A 11 -2.47 36.58 -19.27
CA PHE A 11 -1.73 36.98 -18.08
C PHE A 11 -1.77 38.49 -17.83
N ASP A 12 -1.73 39.32 -18.87
CA ASP A 12 -1.88 40.77 -18.75
C ASP A 12 -3.26 41.13 -18.18
N ALA A 13 -4.32 40.43 -18.62
CA ALA A 13 -5.68 40.63 -18.11
C ALA A 13 -5.81 40.16 -16.65
N ILE A 14 -5.21 39.03 -16.27
CA ILE A 14 -5.15 38.59 -14.86
C ILE A 14 -4.40 39.60 -13.99
N ALA A 15 -3.24 40.08 -14.45
CA ALA A 15 -2.44 41.09 -13.74
C ALA A 15 -3.21 42.41 -13.56
N ALA A 16 -4.00 42.81 -14.56
CA ALA A 16 -4.88 43.99 -14.51
C ALA A 16 -6.20 43.76 -13.75
N ARG A 17 -6.48 42.52 -13.30
CA ARG A 17 -7.77 42.08 -12.73
C ARG A 17 -8.96 42.31 -13.67
N ASP A 18 -8.72 42.27 -14.97
CA ASP A 18 -9.74 42.30 -16.02
C ASP A 18 -10.18 40.87 -16.36
N PHE A 19 -10.97 40.28 -15.48
CA PHE A 19 -11.42 38.90 -15.63
C PHE A 19 -12.34 38.68 -16.82
N ASP A 20 -13.07 39.70 -17.26
CA ASP A 20 -13.93 39.58 -18.43
C ASP A 20 -13.07 39.37 -19.69
N THR A 21 -11.99 40.13 -19.84
CA THR A 21 -11.01 39.91 -20.93
C THR A 21 -10.30 38.56 -20.79
N ALA A 22 -9.86 38.19 -19.57
CA ALA A 22 -9.16 36.92 -19.35
C ALA A 22 -10.05 35.71 -19.70
N LEU A 23 -11.29 35.70 -19.21
CA LEU A 23 -12.22 34.59 -19.39
C LEU A 23 -12.74 34.51 -20.84
N ALA A 24 -12.81 35.63 -21.55
CA ALA A 24 -13.14 35.62 -22.98
C ALA A 24 -12.11 34.88 -23.84
N LEU A 25 -10.90 34.62 -23.34
CA LEU A 25 -9.85 33.86 -24.04
C LEU A 25 -9.99 32.35 -23.88
N TRP A 26 -10.85 31.87 -22.98
CA TRP A 26 -11.06 30.43 -22.78
C TRP A 26 -12.02 29.83 -23.83
N ALA A 27 -11.75 28.59 -24.20
CA ALA A 27 -12.67 27.77 -24.97
C ALA A 27 -13.82 27.29 -24.06
N PRO A 28 -15.04 27.09 -24.60
CA PRO A 28 -16.12 26.45 -23.84
C PRO A 28 -15.68 25.09 -23.30
N GLY A 29 -15.79 24.89 -21.98
CA GLY A 29 -15.37 23.64 -21.33
C GLY A 29 -13.85 23.50 -21.13
N GLY A 30 -13.07 24.57 -21.36
CA GLY A 30 -11.65 24.57 -21.05
C GLY A 30 -11.39 24.37 -19.56
N VAL A 31 -10.22 23.85 -19.21
CA VAL A 31 -9.88 23.46 -17.83
C VAL A 31 -8.58 24.10 -17.36
N GLU A 32 -8.62 24.73 -16.20
CA GLU A 32 -7.44 25.12 -15.43
C GLU A 32 -7.18 24.10 -14.33
N ARG A 33 -5.98 23.52 -14.33
CA ARG A 33 -5.54 22.53 -13.34
C ARG A 33 -4.37 23.09 -12.55
N VAL A 34 -4.60 23.32 -11.26
CA VAL A 34 -3.52 23.60 -10.31
C VAL A 34 -2.96 22.25 -9.87
N VAL A 35 -1.76 21.91 -10.35
CA VAL A 35 -1.21 20.55 -10.23
C VAL A 35 -0.99 20.18 -8.76
N GLY A 36 -1.49 19.00 -8.37
CA GLY A 36 -1.47 18.52 -6.98
C GLY A 36 -2.55 19.12 -6.08
N GLN A 37 -3.41 19.99 -6.62
CA GLN A 37 -4.51 20.65 -5.90
C GLN A 37 -5.87 20.36 -6.56
N ARG A 38 -6.40 21.27 -7.39
CA ARG A 38 -7.78 21.25 -7.89
C ARG A 38 -7.83 21.58 -9.38
N GLU A 39 -8.90 21.12 -10.03
CA GLU A 39 -9.26 21.47 -11.42
C GLU A 39 -10.49 22.38 -11.43
N PHE A 40 -10.50 23.34 -12.36
CA PHE A 40 -11.50 24.39 -12.50
C PHE A 40 -11.96 24.48 -13.94
N ALA A 41 -13.26 24.34 -14.18
CA ALA A 41 -13.84 24.50 -15.50
C ALA A 41 -14.03 25.99 -15.83
N ALA A 42 -13.58 26.43 -17.01
CA ALA A 42 -13.78 27.78 -17.49
C ALA A 42 -15.21 27.97 -18.07
N PRO A 43 -15.80 29.19 -17.94
CA PRO A 43 -15.20 30.37 -17.31
C PRO A 43 -15.42 30.46 -15.79
N ASP A 44 -16.50 29.88 -15.26
CA ASP A 44 -16.96 30.17 -13.89
C ASP A 44 -16.00 29.66 -12.81
N GLY A 45 -15.44 28.46 -12.99
CA GLY A 45 -14.47 27.89 -12.06
C GLY A 45 -13.17 28.68 -12.03
N VAL A 46 -12.69 29.12 -13.19
CA VAL A 46 -11.49 29.97 -13.32
C VAL A 46 -11.74 31.33 -12.66
N ARG A 47 -12.90 31.94 -12.90
CA ARG A 47 -13.29 33.19 -12.21
C ARG A 47 -13.23 33.03 -10.70
N ALA A 48 -13.90 32.00 -10.17
CA ALA A 48 -13.97 31.75 -8.74
C ALA A 48 -12.58 31.54 -8.11
N LEU A 49 -11.67 30.86 -8.82
CA LEU A 49 -10.27 30.70 -8.39
C LEU A 49 -9.56 32.05 -8.22
N HIS A 50 -9.63 32.91 -9.24
CA HIS A 50 -8.95 34.21 -9.22
C HIS A 50 -9.60 35.19 -8.24
N GLU A 51 -10.92 35.13 -8.06
CA GLU A 51 -11.64 35.90 -7.03
C GLU A 51 -11.30 35.43 -5.61
N GLU A 52 -11.16 34.12 -5.38
CA GLU A 52 -10.69 33.57 -4.09
C GLU A 52 -9.27 34.08 -3.78
N LEU A 53 -8.35 33.99 -4.74
CA LEU A 53 -6.98 34.49 -4.61
C LEU A 53 -6.93 35.99 -4.30
N ASN A 54 -7.62 36.82 -5.08
CA ASN A 54 -7.68 38.26 -4.84
C ASN A 54 -8.39 38.63 -3.52
N GLY A 55 -9.37 37.82 -3.11
CA GLY A 55 -10.07 37.98 -1.83
C GLY A 55 -9.20 37.64 -0.63
N ALA A 56 -8.26 36.71 -0.77
CA ALA A 56 -7.26 36.37 0.24
C ALA A 56 -6.07 37.34 0.26
N PHE A 57 -5.66 37.82 -0.92
CA PHE A 57 -4.52 38.71 -1.15
C PHE A 57 -4.98 40.00 -1.85
N PRO A 58 -5.50 41.01 -1.13
CA PRO A 58 -6.10 42.20 -1.73
C PRO A 58 -5.13 43.02 -2.58
N ASP A 59 -3.83 42.94 -2.28
CA ASP A 59 -2.71 43.58 -2.96
C ASP A 59 -1.96 42.64 -3.91
N LEU A 60 -2.54 41.49 -4.28
CA LEU A 60 -1.93 40.53 -5.21
C LEU A 60 -1.58 41.20 -6.54
N THR A 61 -0.32 41.07 -6.92
CA THR A 61 0.24 41.53 -8.19
C THR A 61 0.85 40.36 -8.92
N TRP A 62 0.81 40.41 -10.26
CA TRP A 62 1.40 39.41 -11.14
C TRP A 62 2.41 40.08 -12.07
N GLU A 63 3.56 39.45 -12.22
CA GLU A 63 4.66 39.83 -13.10
C GLU A 63 4.92 38.67 -14.06
N LEU A 64 4.82 38.94 -15.35
CA LEU A 64 5.19 37.98 -16.38
C LEU A 64 6.72 37.97 -16.53
N LEU A 65 7.36 36.83 -16.27
CA LEU A 65 8.82 36.70 -16.33
C LEU A 65 9.29 36.25 -17.72
N ASP A 66 8.63 35.24 -18.29
CA ASP A 66 9.02 34.66 -19.58
C ASP A 66 7.82 34.01 -20.28
N ILE A 67 7.86 33.96 -21.60
CA ILE A 67 6.93 33.17 -22.42
C ILE A 67 7.72 32.39 -23.44
N ILE A 68 7.51 31.08 -23.44
CA ILE A 68 8.17 30.12 -24.31
C ILE A 68 7.12 29.51 -25.23
N ASP A 69 7.27 29.77 -26.53
CA ASP A 69 6.41 29.21 -27.58
C ASP A 69 6.81 27.76 -27.88
N GLY A 70 5.84 26.86 -27.83
CA GLY A 70 6.00 25.45 -28.15
C GLY A 70 5.30 25.07 -29.45
N GLU A 71 5.37 23.78 -29.82
CA GLU A 71 4.64 23.26 -30.97
C GLU A 71 3.15 23.06 -30.66
N GLN A 72 2.32 23.00 -31.71
CA GLN A 72 0.91 22.63 -31.62
C GLN A 72 0.07 23.49 -30.65
N GLY A 73 0.42 24.77 -30.51
CA GLY A 73 -0.29 25.70 -29.66
C GLY A 73 0.01 25.57 -28.17
N LEU A 74 1.02 24.78 -27.81
CA LEU A 74 1.55 24.72 -26.45
C LEU A 74 2.34 26.00 -26.13
N VAL A 75 2.10 26.61 -24.98
CA VAL A 75 2.85 27.78 -24.51
C VAL A 75 3.18 27.61 -23.05
N ALA A 76 4.44 27.78 -22.67
CA ALA A 76 4.84 27.83 -21.27
C ALA A 76 5.05 29.29 -20.83
N VAL A 77 4.49 29.64 -19.69
CA VAL A 77 4.53 30.99 -19.15
C VAL A 77 5.10 30.95 -17.75
N ARG A 78 6.22 31.64 -17.53
CA ARG A 78 6.77 31.86 -16.20
C ARG A 78 6.28 33.18 -15.65
N TRP A 79 5.86 33.17 -14.40
CA TRP A 79 5.32 34.33 -13.73
C TRP A 79 5.82 34.40 -12.28
N ARG A 80 5.73 35.59 -11.71
CA ARG A 80 5.91 35.87 -10.30
C ARG A 80 4.67 36.57 -9.77
N ALA A 81 4.18 36.15 -8.61
CA ALA A 81 3.11 36.85 -7.91
C ALA A 81 3.58 37.29 -6.53
N ARG A 82 3.13 38.48 -6.11
CA ARG A 82 3.42 39.04 -4.78
C ARG A 82 2.15 39.56 -4.14
N GLY A 83 1.95 39.29 -2.86
CA GLY A 83 0.81 39.79 -2.11
C GLY A 83 0.96 39.58 -0.61
N THR A 84 0.03 40.16 0.14
CA THR A 84 -0.06 40.08 1.59
C THR A 84 -1.32 39.33 1.96
N PHE A 85 -1.18 38.29 2.79
CA PHE A 85 -2.31 37.48 3.23
C PHE A 85 -3.13 38.19 4.31
N ALA A 86 -3.88 39.21 3.89
CA ALA A 86 -4.60 40.16 4.74
C ALA A 86 -6.07 40.35 4.35
N GLY A 87 -6.54 39.63 3.33
CA GLY A 87 -7.90 39.76 2.85
C GLY A 87 -8.94 39.12 3.78
N PRO A 88 -10.22 39.52 3.65
CA PRO A 88 -11.30 38.95 4.45
C PRO A 88 -11.66 37.51 4.06
N GLY A 89 -11.13 37.02 2.92
CA GLY A 89 -11.32 35.66 2.44
C GLY A 89 -10.43 34.63 3.16
N THR A 90 -10.52 33.40 2.70
CA THR A 90 -9.60 32.32 3.07
C THR A 90 -8.82 31.89 1.84
N PHE A 91 -7.61 31.38 2.02
CA PHE A 91 -6.84 30.72 0.97
C PHE A 91 -6.64 29.28 1.37
N GLN A 92 -7.18 28.31 0.61
CA GLN A 92 -7.13 26.89 0.97
C GLN A 92 -7.64 26.60 2.39
N SER A 93 -8.70 27.30 2.82
CA SER A 93 -9.27 27.24 4.19
C SER A 93 -8.41 27.86 5.30
N PHE A 94 -7.27 28.47 4.99
CA PHE A 94 -6.49 29.25 5.96
C PHE A 94 -7.06 30.65 6.11
N VAL A 95 -6.95 31.19 7.31
CA VAL A 95 -7.37 32.56 7.64
C VAL A 95 -6.16 33.49 7.52
N ALA A 96 -6.40 34.69 6.99
CA ALA A 96 -5.40 35.74 6.85
C ALA A 96 -4.60 35.96 8.15
N ASN A 97 -3.28 36.02 8.03
CA ASN A 97 -2.35 36.18 9.15
C ASN A 97 -1.33 37.32 8.93
N GLY A 98 -1.48 38.09 7.86
CA GLY A 98 -0.60 39.21 7.51
C GLY A 98 0.74 38.81 6.91
N ALA A 99 0.97 37.53 6.60
CA ALA A 99 2.20 37.09 5.97
C ALA A 99 2.37 37.70 4.57
N HIS A 100 3.59 38.06 4.23
CA HIS A 100 3.95 38.43 2.86
C HIS A 100 4.28 37.17 2.06
N LEU A 101 3.81 37.13 0.82
CA LEU A 101 3.97 36.02 -0.10
C LEU A 101 4.61 36.51 -1.39
N GLU A 102 5.71 35.89 -1.77
CA GLU A 102 6.33 36.01 -3.08
C GLU A 102 6.48 34.61 -3.68
N MET A 103 5.78 34.35 -4.77
CA MET A 103 5.77 33.04 -5.42
C MET A 103 6.18 33.17 -6.88
N GLU A 104 6.97 32.21 -7.35
CA GLU A 104 7.19 31.99 -8.77
C GLU A 104 6.46 30.72 -9.20
N GLY A 105 5.92 30.74 -10.42
CA GLY A 105 5.24 29.61 -11.01
C GLY A 105 5.48 29.51 -12.50
N CYS A 106 5.00 28.40 -13.06
CA CYS A 106 5.00 28.14 -14.49
C CYS A 106 3.65 27.55 -14.88
N ASP A 107 3.03 28.13 -15.90
CA ASP A 107 1.78 27.64 -16.45
C ASP A 107 2.02 27.13 -17.86
N VAL A 108 1.49 25.95 -18.17
CA VAL A 108 1.54 25.36 -19.51
C VAL A 108 0.15 25.40 -20.11
N LEU A 109 -0.02 26.20 -21.16
CA LEU A 109 -1.28 26.43 -21.85
C LEU A 109 -1.32 25.59 -23.14
N THR A 110 -2.50 25.09 -23.46
CA THR A 110 -2.83 24.57 -24.80
C THR A 110 -3.84 25.52 -25.43
N VAL A 111 -3.44 26.19 -26.50
CA VAL A 111 -4.28 27.12 -27.26
C VAL A 111 -4.66 26.47 -28.58
N ASN A 112 -5.96 26.42 -28.87
CA ASN A 112 -6.48 25.80 -30.07
C ASN A 112 -6.38 26.68 -31.32
N ALA A 113 -6.80 26.13 -32.47
CA ALA A 113 -6.72 26.80 -33.77
C ALA A 113 -7.55 28.09 -33.83
N GLU A 114 -8.62 28.20 -33.02
CA GLU A 114 -9.46 29.39 -32.89
C GLU A 114 -8.85 30.47 -31.98
N GLY A 115 -7.67 30.22 -31.40
CA GLY A 115 -7.00 31.13 -30.48
C GLY A 115 -7.66 31.18 -29.10
N LYS A 116 -8.18 30.04 -28.63
CA LYS A 116 -8.79 29.89 -27.31
C LYS A 116 -8.01 28.91 -26.44
N ILE A 117 -7.95 29.19 -25.14
CA ILE A 117 -7.31 28.33 -24.14
C ILE A 117 -8.23 27.13 -23.87
N GLU A 118 -7.78 25.94 -24.19
CA GLU A 118 -8.49 24.68 -23.87
C GLU A 118 -8.03 24.11 -22.54
N ARG A 119 -6.74 24.28 -22.21
CA ARG A 119 -6.14 23.75 -21.00
C ARG A 119 -5.06 24.68 -20.47
N LEU A 120 -4.99 24.82 -19.15
CA LEU A 120 -3.87 25.44 -18.44
C LEU A 120 -3.48 24.52 -17.28
N ASP A 121 -2.24 24.04 -17.26
CA ASP A 121 -1.66 23.34 -16.11
C ASP A 121 -0.73 24.30 -15.35
N ALA A 122 -1.12 24.70 -14.14
CA ALA A 122 -0.39 25.62 -13.29
C ALA A 122 0.50 24.86 -12.29
N TYR A 123 1.80 25.15 -12.31
CA TYR A 123 2.81 24.57 -11.43
C TYR A 123 3.37 25.62 -10.48
N LEU A 124 3.30 25.35 -9.18
CA LEU A 124 3.83 26.22 -8.12
C LEU A 124 4.39 25.41 -6.95
N ASP A 125 5.38 25.95 -6.25
CA ASP A 125 5.93 25.33 -5.03
C ASP A 125 4.98 25.55 -3.84
N SER A 126 4.05 24.62 -3.67
CA SER A 126 3.08 24.66 -2.56
C SER A 126 3.74 24.56 -1.18
N GLY A 127 4.93 23.93 -1.11
CA GLY A 127 5.69 23.81 0.13
C GLY A 127 6.30 25.14 0.55
N ASP A 128 6.82 25.91 -0.40
CA ASP A 128 7.34 27.26 -0.14
C ASP A 128 6.22 28.24 0.23
N VAL A 129 5.08 28.22 -0.49
CA VAL A 129 3.89 29.00 -0.11
C VAL A 129 3.47 28.69 1.33
N ALA A 130 3.38 27.42 1.70
CA ALA A 130 3.03 27.02 3.07
C ALA A 130 4.04 27.51 4.12
N ARG A 131 5.34 27.58 3.79
CA ARG A 131 6.36 28.15 4.68
C ARG A 131 6.20 29.65 4.86
N GLN A 132 6.00 30.39 3.76
CA GLN A 132 5.81 31.84 3.79
C GLN A 132 4.54 32.22 4.55
N LEU A 133 3.46 31.44 4.42
CA LEU A 133 2.23 31.59 5.20
C LEU A 133 2.35 31.09 6.66
N GLY A 134 3.49 30.56 7.08
CA GLY A 134 3.73 30.10 8.46
C GLY A 134 3.11 28.75 8.83
N LEU A 135 2.65 27.98 7.85
CA LEU A 135 2.06 26.64 8.03
C LEU A 135 3.12 25.53 8.13
N LEU A 136 4.26 25.75 7.49
CA LEU A 136 5.44 24.89 7.61
C LEU A 136 6.60 25.67 8.22
N PRO A 137 7.47 25.01 9.00
CA PRO A 137 8.69 25.65 9.47
C PRO A 137 9.58 26.08 8.30
N PRO A 138 10.38 27.15 8.44
CA PRO A 138 11.34 27.56 7.42
C PRO A 138 12.30 26.42 7.07
N ALA A 139 12.65 26.32 5.78
CA ALA A 139 13.57 25.29 5.29
C ALA A 139 14.93 25.40 6.00
N GLY A 140 15.47 24.26 6.45
CA GLY A 140 16.72 24.17 7.20
C GLY A 140 16.63 24.64 8.66
N SER A 141 15.44 25.04 9.14
CA SER A 141 15.28 25.50 10.52
C SER A 141 15.33 24.36 11.53
N ARG A 142 15.66 24.70 12.79
CA ARG A 142 15.58 23.75 13.92
C ARG A 142 14.16 23.22 14.11
N ALA A 143 13.15 24.04 13.84
CA ALA A 143 11.75 23.65 13.93
C ALA A 143 11.39 22.58 12.87
N GLU A 144 11.88 22.71 11.62
CA GLU A 144 11.74 21.67 10.59
C GLU A 144 12.40 20.36 11.03
N SER A 145 13.65 20.42 11.51
CA SER A 145 14.37 19.24 12.00
C SER A 145 13.62 18.53 13.14
N ASN A 146 13.04 19.29 14.08
CA ASN A 146 12.26 18.73 15.17
C ASN A 146 10.96 18.08 14.68
N LEU A 147 10.28 18.69 13.71
CA LEU A 147 9.09 18.11 13.09
C LEU A 147 9.42 16.79 12.39
N THR A 148 10.52 16.73 11.64
CA THR A 148 11.02 15.50 11.00
C THR A 148 11.36 14.43 12.04
N LYS A 149 12.02 14.79 13.14
CA LYS A 149 12.31 13.85 14.24
C LYS A 149 11.03 13.28 14.84
N LEU A 150 10.03 14.12 15.10
CA LEU A 150 8.74 13.68 15.63
C LEU A 150 8.01 12.74 14.66
N ALA A 151 8.03 13.06 13.37
CA ALA A 151 7.49 12.18 12.32
C ALA A 151 8.22 10.83 12.32
N ASN A 152 9.55 10.81 12.38
CA ASN A 152 10.35 9.59 12.44
C ASN A 152 10.07 8.75 13.69
N VAL A 153 9.84 9.38 14.85
CA VAL A 153 9.45 8.67 16.07
C VAL A 153 8.10 7.98 15.88
N ARG A 154 7.10 8.67 15.30
CA ARG A 154 5.80 8.07 14.98
C ARG A 154 5.94 6.92 13.98
N THR A 155 6.77 7.07 12.95
CA THR A 155 7.03 6.01 11.97
C THR A 155 7.66 4.78 12.62
N ARG A 156 8.67 4.96 13.49
CA ARG A 156 9.32 3.85 14.23
C ARG A 156 8.35 3.14 15.17
N ALA A 157 7.50 3.90 15.87
CA ALA A 157 6.47 3.34 16.75
C ALA A 157 5.45 2.49 15.98
N ARG A 158 5.01 2.96 14.80
CA ARG A 158 4.12 2.18 13.91
C ARG A 158 4.82 0.93 13.37
N ALA A 159 6.06 1.04 12.89
CA ALA A 159 6.82 -0.11 12.38
C ALA A 159 6.96 -1.23 13.42
N TRP A 160 7.17 -0.88 14.70
CA TRP A 160 7.25 -1.87 15.79
C TRP A 160 5.96 -2.68 15.98
N ILE A 161 4.80 -2.12 15.61
CA ILE A 161 3.48 -2.74 15.77
C ILE A 161 3.10 -3.58 14.53
N HIS A 162 3.49 -3.13 13.33
CA HIS A 162 2.96 -3.69 12.08
C HIS A 162 3.82 -4.80 11.44
N GLY A 163 5.08 -4.96 11.82
CA GLY A 163 5.90 -6.10 11.36
C GLY A 163 7.38 -6.04 11.78
N SER A 164 8.12 -7.12 11.56
CA SER A 164 9.57 -7.17 11.68
C SER A 164 10.26 -6.67 10.41
N ASP A 165 11.54 -6.34 10.52
CA ASP A 165 12.42 -6.36 9.36
C ASP A 165 12.53 -7.79 8.80
N ALA A 166 12.93 -7.92 7.54
CA ALA A 166 13.12 -9.21 6.89
C ALA A 166 14.35 -9.93 7.48
N GLU A 167 14.15 -11.16 7.95
CA GLU A 167 15.19 -12.04 8.48
C GLU A 167 15.52 -13.12 7.45
N ARG A 168 16.80 -13.32 7.11
CA ARG A 168 17.19 -14.43 6.24
C ARG A 168 17.19 -15.73 7.02
N ILE A 169 16.33 -16.67 6.65
CA ILE A 169 16.19 -17.97 7.33
C ILE A 169 16.86 -19.12 6.57
N ALA A 170 17.06 -18.97 5.26
CA ALA A 170 17.81 -19.88 4.42
C ALA A 170 18.38 -19.15 3.19
N GLU A 171 19.10 -19.85 2.34
CA GLU A 171 19.54 -19.28 1.07
C GLU A 171 18.34 -18.96 0.17
N GLY A 172 18.24 -17.69 -0.28
CA GLY A 172 17.13 -17.20 -1.08
C GLY A 172 15.80 -17.10 -0.36
N VAL A 173 15.76 -17.23 0.97
CA VAL A 173 14.50 -17.25 1.75
C VAL A 173 14.58 -16.26 2.92
N TRP A 174 13.65 -15.33 2.92
CA TRP A 174 13.49 -14.32 3.94
C TRP A 174 12.15 -14.44 4.64
N LEU A 175 12.09 -14.01 5.89
CA LEU A 175 10.92 -14.07 6.75
C LEU A 175 10.57 -12.66 7.24
N VAL A 176 9.31 -12.28 7.08
CA VAL A 176 8.73 -11.09 7.72
C VAL A 176 7.65 -11.55 8.68
N ARG A 177 7.75 -11.09 9.93
CA ARG A 177 6.81 -11.45 10.99
C ARG A 177 5.88 -10.30 11.35
N GLY A 178 4.58 -10.54 11.43
CA GLY A 178 3.59 -9.53 11.81
C GLY A 178 2.64 -9.98 12.91
N GLY A 179 1.65 -9.12 13.17
CA GLY A 179 0.68 -9.30 14.24
C GLY A 179 1.26 -9.05 15.64
N VAL A 180 0.37 -9.08 16.63
CA VAL A 180 0.72 -8.91 18.03
C VAL A 180 1.63 -10.07 18.46
N ARG A 181 2.79 -9.77 19.04
CA ARG A 181 3.88 -10.72 19.38
C ARG A 181 4.65 -11.30 18.19
N LYS A 182 4.46 -10.79 16.95
CA LYS A 182 5.23 -11.19 15.76
C LYS A 182 5.15 -12.69 15.47
N VAL A 183 3.93 -13.23 15.50
CA VAL A 183 3.68 -14.66 15.31
C VAL A 183 3.18 -14.99 13.91
N MET A 184 2.80 -14.02 13.07
CA MET A 184 2.33 -14.27 11.70
C MET A 184 3.52 -14.26 10.74
N ASN A 185 3.81 -15.38 10.09
CA ASN A 185 4.95 -15.53 9.20
C ASN A 185 4.55 -15.31 7.74
N VAL A 186 5.33 -14.51 7.02
CA VAL A 186 5.27 -14.41 5.55
C VAL A 186 6.66 -14.60 4.99
N TYR A 187 6.76 -15.44 3.96
CA TYR A 187 8.04 -15.81 3.38
C TYR A 187 8.26 -15.08 2.05
N LEU A 188 9.44 -14.51 1.86
CA LEU A 188 9.85 -13.87 0.63
C LEU A 188 10.93 -14.76 0.00
N LEU A 189 10.58 -15.40 -1.10
CA LEU A 189 11.43 -16.33 -1.84
C LEU A 189 12.05 -15.59 -3.02
N GLU A 190 13.37 -15.58 -3.14
CA GLU A 190 14.05 -14.95 -4.28
C GLU A 190 13.62 -15.59 -5.60
N ASP A 191 13.15 -14.76 -6.53
CA ASP A 191 12.54 -15.18 -7.81
C ASP A 191 12.89 -14.14 -8.91
N ASP A 192 13.84 -14.48 -9.77
CA ASP A 192 14.26 -13.71 -10.95
C ASP A 192 14.37 -12.19 -10.74
N GLY A 193 15.28 -11.79 -9.86
CA GLY A 193 15.56 -10.37 -9.57
C GLY A 193 14.47 -9.66 -8.77
N GLY A 194 13.55 -10.42 -8.17
CA GLY A 194 12.58 -9.96 -7.17
C GLY A 194 12.27 -11.08 -6.18
N VAL A 195 11.07 -11.06 -5.61
CA VAL A 195 10.60 -12.11 -4.70
C VAL A 195 9.19 -12.59 -5.03
N THR A 196 8.95 -13.89 -4.85
CA THR A 196 7.62 -14.47 -4.67
C THR A 196 7.31 -14.50 -3.17
N LEU A 197 6.17 -13.92 -2.79
CA LEU A 197 5.67 -14.04 -1.43
C LEU A 197 4.91 -15.36 -1.30
N PHE A 198 5.22 -16.15 -0.27
CA PHE A 198 4.40 -17.27 0.16
C PHE A 198 3.64 -16.86 1.42
N ASP A 199 2.31 -16.84 1.31
CA ASP A 199 1.37 -16.09 2.13
C ASP A 199 1.56 -14.56 2.05
N ALA A 200 0.63 -13.83 2.66
CA ALA A 200 0.59 -12.38 2.72
C ALA A 200 0.28 -11.84 4.13
N GLY A 201 0.13 -12.71 5.13
CA GLY A 201 -0.03 -12.26 6.51
C GLY A 201 -1.37 -11.54 6.74
N ILE A 202 -1.43 -10.75 7.80
CA ILE A 202 -2.58 -9.89 8.14
C ILE A 202 -2.54 -8.56 7.36
N SER A 203 -3.67 -7.86 7.27
CA SER A 203 -3.86 -6.59 6.53
C SER A 203 -2.90 -5.47 6.93
N ASP A 204 -2.44 -5.46 8.18
CA ASP A 204 -1.44 -4.51 8.69
C ASP A 204 -0.01 -4.75 8.14
N MET A 205 0.25 -5.91 7.53
CA MET A 205 1.57 -6.27 7.03
C MET A 205 1.90 -5.70 5.65
N VAL A 206 1.00 -4.95 5.01
CA VAL A 206 1.22 -4.35 3.67
C VAL A 206 2.52 -3.54 3.63
N ALA A 207 2.71 -2.63 4.59
CA ALA A 207 3.88 -1.76 4.63
C ALA A 207 5.21 -2.51 4.87
N PRO A 208 5.35 -3.37 5.90
CA PRO A 208 6.59 -4.11 6.10
C PRO A 208 6.89 -5.08 4.95
N LEU A 209 5.89 -5.74 4.37
CA LEU A 209 6.08 -6.63 3.22
C LEU A 209 6.53 -5.87 1.97
N ALA A 210 5.85 -4.78 1.61
CA ALA A 210 6.23 -3.95 0.48
C ALA A 210 7.66 -3.39 0.66
N ALA A 211 8.01 -2.94 1.86
CA ALA A 211 9.34 -2.42 2.16
C ALA A 211 10.42 -3.52 2.11
N ALA A 212 10.14 -4.72 2.62
CA ALA A 212 11.06 -5.85 2.55
C ALA A 212 11.27 -6.28 1.09
N ALA A 213 10.20 -6.51 0.34
CA ALA A 213 10.26 -6.91 -1.05
C ALA A 213 10.94 -5.86 -1.93
N ALA A 214 10.69 -4.56 -1.74
CA ALA A 214 11.36 -3.50 -2.50
C ALA A 214 12.89 -3.54 -2.37
N ARG A 215 13.42 -3.90 -1.20
CA ARG A 215 14.88 -4.07 -0.99
C ARG A 215 15.44 -5.32 -1.67
N LEU A 216 14.57 -6.28 -1.99
CA LEU A 216 14.90 -7.55 -2.63
C LEU A 216 14.49 -7.58 -4.13
N GLY A 217 14.21 -6.42 -4.74
CA GLY A 217 13.89 -6.31 -6.17
C GLY A 217 12.39 -6.24 -6.52
N GLY A 218 11.52 -6.15 -5.52
CA GLY A 218 10.08 -6.01 -5.68
C GLY A 218 9.32 -7.35 -5.69
N ILE A 219 7.99 -7.27 -5.55
CA ILE A 219 7.12 -8.45 -5.54
C ILE A 219 6.81 -8.87 -6.97
N LYS A 220 7.09 -10.12 -7.32
CA LYS A 220 6.74 -10.72 -8.62
C LYS A 220 5.32 -11.27 -8.62
N ARG A 221 4.98 -12.00 -7.56
CA ARG A 221 3.69 -12.64 -7.33
C ARG A 221 3.52 -12.98 -5.85
N ILE A 222 2.29 -13.25 -5.47
CA ILE A 222 1.91 -13.77 -4.16
C ILE A 222 1.32 -15.15 -4.38
N VAL A 223 1.74 -16.13 -3.59
CA VAL A 223 1.20 -17.48 -3.59
C VAL A 223 0.63 -17.72 -2.20
N LEU A 224 -0.69 -17.82 -2.12
CA LEU A 224 -1.37 -18.12 -0.86
C LEU A 224 -1.23 -19.61 -0.56
N GLY A 225 -0.69 -19.93 0.61
CA GLY A 225 -0.68 -21.28 1.16
C GLY A 225 -2.09 -21.77 1.44
N HIS A 226 -2.97 -20.88 1.88
CA HIS A 226 -4.42 -21.04 1.88
C HIS A 226 -5.10 -19.67 2.04
N ALA A 227 -6.43 -19.64 1.98
CA ALA A 227 -7.18 -18.38 1.87
C ALA A 227 -7.48 -17.65 3.20
N ASP A 228 -7.07 -18.10 4.39
CA ASP A 228 -7.52 -17.49 5.66
C ASP A 228 -7.01 -16.05 5.85
N ALA A 229 -7.72 -15.29 6.70
CA ALA A 229 -7.55 -13.83 6.84
C ALA A 229 -6.12 -13.41 7.22
N ASP A 230 -5.40 -14.24 7.96
CA ASP A 230 -4.02 -14.09 8.37
C ASP A 230 -2.99 -14.60 7.35
N HIS A 231 -3.45 -15.14 6.22
CA HIS A 231 -2.60 -15.56 5.10
C HIS A 231 -2.87 -14.75 3.84
N ARG A 232 -4.08 -14.22 3.65
CA ARG A 232 -4.42 -13.36 2.50
C ARG A 232 -4.48 -11.87 2.82
N GLY A 233 -4.43 -11.49 4.10
CA GLY A 233 -4.80 -10.18 4.60
C GLY A 233 -4.12 -8.98 3.92
N ALA A 234 -2.82 -9.05 3.64
CA ALA A 234 -2.15 -7.95 2.93
C ALA A 234 -2.29 -8.01 1.40
N ALA A 235 -2.67 -9.16 0.83
CA ALA A 235 -2.59 -9.42 -0.61
C ALA A 235 -3.34 -8.39 -1.48
N PRO A 236 -4.57 -7.93 -1.13
CA PRO A 236 -5.31 -6.97 -1.96
C PRO A 236 -4.61 -5.62 -2.18
N ARG A 237 -3.65 -5.26 -1.32
CA ARG A 237 -3.00 -3.93 -1.33
C ARG A 237 -1.53 -3.97 -1.76
N LEU A 238 -0.99 -5.14 -2.08
CA LEU A 238 0.41 -5.30 -2.48
C LEU A 238 0.64 -5.10 -3.98
N GLY A 239 -0.43 -5.05 -4.80
CA GLY A 239 -0.34 -4.70 -6.22
C GLY A 239 0.39 -5.74 -7.09
N ALA A 240 0.40 -7.01 -6.68
CA ALA A 240 1.05 -8.11 -7.39
C ALA A 240 0.02 -9.20 -7.73
N PRO A 241 0.22 -9.98 -8.82
CA PRO A 241 -0.67 -11.08 -9.18
C PRO A 241 -0.68 -12.14 -8.08
N VAL A 242 -1.88 -12.57 -7.68
CA VAL A 242 -2.07 -13.55 -6.60
C VAL A 242 -2.48 -14.90 -7.16
N TYR A 243 -1.84 -15.95 -6.64
CA TYR A 243 -2.09 -17.34 -6.97
C TYR A 243 -2.51 -18.10 -5.72
N CYS A 244 -3.38 -19.09 -5.88
CA CYS A 244 -3.76 -20.00 -4.80
C CYS A 244 -4.09 -21.38 -5.39
N HIS A 245 -4.32 -22.35 -4.53
CA HIS A 245 -4.87 -23.63 -4.96
C HIS A 245 -6.30 -23.47 -5.54
N PRO A 246 -6.72 -24.24 -6.57
CA PRO A 246 -8.07 -24.14 -7.14
C PRO A 246 -9.19 -24.29 -6.10
N ALA A 247 -9.03 -25.17 -5.12
CA ALA A 247 -10.03 -25.39 -4.07
C ALA A 247 -10.21 -24.20 -3.11
N ASP A 248 -9.22 -23.30 -3.04
CA ASP A 248 -9.24 -22.13 -2.15
C ASP A 248 -9.64 -20.84 -2.87
N ARG A 249 -9.77 -20.87 -4.21
CA ARG A 249 -10.09 -19.70 -5.03
C ARG A 249 -11.36 -18.98 -4.55
N ALA A 250 -12.43 -19.73 -4.31
CA ALA A 250 -13.71 -19.16 -3.87
C ALA A 250 -13.58 -18.46 -2.50
N ALA A 251 -12.79 -19.02 -1.59
CA ALA A 251 -12.53 -18.42 -0.28
C ALA A 251 -11.65 -17.16 -0.40
N ALA A 252 -10.66 -17.17 -1.29
CA ALA A 252 -9.77 -16.03 -1.52
C ALA A 252 -10.50 -14.84 -2.19
N GLU A 253 -11.42 -15.11 -3.13
CA GLU A 253 -12.25 -14.11 -3.81
C GLU A 253 -13.46 -13.66 -2.95
N SER A 254 -13.71 -14.29 -1.81
CA SER A 254 -14.82 -13.95 -0.92
C SER A 254 -14.55 -12.67 -0.12
N PRO A 255 -15.54 -11.77 0.06
CA PRO A 255 -15.43 -10.66 1.01
C PRO A 255 -15.55 -11.12 2.48
N ASP A 256 -15.93 -12.38 2.74
CA ASP A 256 -16.09 -12.91 4.08
C ASP A 256 -14.75 -13.42 4.65
N PRO A 257 -14.29 -12.89 5.80
CA PRO A 257 -13.06 -13.35 6.44
C PRO A 257 -13.19 -14.72 7.12
N TYR A 258 -14.40 -15.27 7.29
CA TYR A 258 -14.63 -16.53 7.98
C TYR A 258 -14.81 -17.71 6.99
N ARG A 259 -14.60 -18.92 7.49
CA ARG A 259 -14.87 -20.16 6.75
C ARG A 259 -16.13 -20.85 7.26
N ASP A 260 -16.87 -21.47 6.35
CA ASP A 260 -18.12 -22.17 6.64
C ASP A 260 -17.90 -23.44 7.49
N TYR A 261 -16.74 -24.07 7.37
CA TYR A 261 -16.31 -25.20 8.18
C TYR A 261 -15.74 -24.82 9.56
N TRP A 262 -15.62 -23.52 9.88
CA TRP A 262 -15.13 -23.11 11.21
C TRP A 262 -16.19 -23.27 12.30
N GLU A 263 -15.81 -23.93 13.38
CA GLU A 263 -16.70 -24.24 14.50
C GLU A 263 -16.36 -23.40 15.74
N ARG A 264 -16.89 -22.17 15.77
CA ARG A 264 -16.72 -21.24 16.90
C ARG A 264 -17.06 -21.86 18.27
N SER A 265 -17.98 -22.80 18.33
CA SER A 265 -18.39 -23.48 19.57
C SER A 265 -17.25 -24.28 20.23
N LYS A 266 -16.27 -24.75 19.46
CA LYS A 266 -15.11 -25.52 19.93
C LYS A 266 -14.03 -24.65 20.60
N LEU A 267 -14.14 -23.32 20.51
CA LEU A 267 -13.26 -22.40 21.22
C LEU A 267 -13.69 -22.23 22.68
N ASP A 268 -12.74 -21.92 23.54
CA ASP A 268 -13.02 -21.52 24.92
C ASP A 268 -13.80 -20.18 24.96
N PRO A 269 -14.46 -19.83 26.09
CA PRO A 269 -15.24 -18.60 26.18
C PRO A 269 -14.46 -17.31 25.86
N HIS A 270 -13.17 -17.26 26.16
CA HIS A 270 -12.32 -16.09 25.88
C HIS A 270 -11.96 -16.01 24.39
N GLY A 271 -11.57 -17.13 23.78
CA GLY A 271 -11.32 -17.26 22.35
C GLY A 271 -12.55 -16.91 21.51
N ARG A 272 -13.74 -17.38 21.92
CA ARG A 272 -15.01 -17.04 21.25
C ARG A 272 -15.31 -15.55 21.19
N ALA A 273 -14.91 -14.79 22.19
CA ALA A 273 -15.19 -13.35 22.28
C ALA A 273 -14.08 -12.51 21.64
N GLY A 274 -12.82 -12.82 21.95
CA GLY A 274 -11.66 -12.05 21.51
C GLY A 274 -11.19 -12.40 20.10
N LEU A 275 -10.72 -13.64 19.92
CA LEU A 275 -10.10 -14.10 18.68
C LEU A 275 -11.07 -13.99 17.49
N TRP A 276 -12.32 -14.39 17.67
CA TRP A 276 -13.33 -14.32 16.61
C TRP A 276 -13.51 -12.90 16.05
N ARG A 277 -13.49 -11.87 16.91
CA ARG A 277 -13.60 -10.46 16.48
C ARG A 277 -12.30 -9.95 15.85
N LEU A 278 -11.16 -10.51 16.26
CA LEU A 278 -9.85 -10.10 15.79
C LEU A 278 -9.62 -10.56 14.34
N ILE A 279 -10.11 -11.74 13.96
CA ILE A 279 -9.96 -12.28 12.59
C ILE A 279 -10.45 -11.30 11.52
N SER A 280 -11.60 -10.65 11.72
CA SER A 280 -12.09 -9.65 10.74
C SER A 280 -11.19 -8.42 10.59
N THR A 281 -10.32 -8.14 11.57
CA THR A 281 -9.35 -7.04 11.46
C THR A 281 -8.09 -7.44 10.69
N TRP A 282 -7.81 -8.74 10.63
CA TRP A 282 -6.68 -9.28 9.87
C TRP A 282 -6.96 -9.31 8.38
N ASP A 283 -8.23 -9.40 7.98
CA ASP A 283 -8.60 -9.52 6.60
C ASP A 283 -8.45 -8.21 5.81
N GLY A 284 -7.96 -8.33 4.57
CA GLY A 284 -7.81 -7.21 3.64
C GLY A 284 -8.97 -7.04 2.65
N GLY A 285 -9.94 -7.96 2.67
CA GLY A 285 -11.00 -8.10 1.68
C GLY A 285 -10.69 -9.14 0.59
N ALA A 286 -11.62 -9.24 -0.36
CA ALA A 286 -11.53 -10.13 -1.51
C ALA A 286 -10.25 -9.90 -2.33
N VAL A 287 -9.64 -10.99 -2.78
CA VAL A 287 -8.43 -10.99 -3.61
C VAL A 287 -8.79 -11.47 -5.01
N GLU A 288 -8.38 -10.72 -6.03
CA GLU A 288 -8.47 -11.21 -7.42
C GLU A 288 -7.38 -12.25 -7.69
N ILE A 289 -7.78 -13.47 -8.04
CA ILE A 289 -6.86 -14.57 -8.31
C ILE A 289 -6.44 -14.58 -9.78
N ALA A 290 -5.17 -14.28 -10.01
CA ALA A 290 -4.53 -14.20 -11.33
C ALA A 290 -4.26 -15.59 -11.93
N GLY A 291 -4.14 -16.63 -11.11
CA GLY A 291 -3.92 -18.00 -11.56
C GLY A 291 -3.95 -19.01 -10.42
N THR A 292 -3.80 -20.28 -10.75
CA THR A 292 -3.83 -21.36 -9.77
C THR A 292 -2.51 -22.13 -9.74
N VAL A 293 -2.21 -22.73 -8.59
CA VAL A 293 -1.05 -23.62 -8.38
C VAL A 293 -1.52 -24.94 -7.76
N GLY A 294 -0.86 -26.05 -8.06
CA GLY A 294 -1.20 -27.39 -7.55
C GLY A 294 0.02 -28.24 -7.21
N GLU A 295 -0.20 -29.48 -6.79
CA GLU A 295 0.89 -30.44 -6.49
C GLU A 295 1.95 -30.45 -7.61
N ASP A 296 3.23 -30.51 -7.21
CA ASP A 296 4.41 -30.62 -8.06
C ASP A 296 4.78 -29.37 -8.90
N ASP A 297 3.95 -28.33 -8.92
CA ASP A 297 4.31 -27.03 -9.51
C ASP A 297 5.60 -26.46 -8.90
N GLN A 298 6.32 -25.65 -9.68
CA GLN A 298 7.59 -25.03 -9.26
C GLN A 298 7.41 -23.55 -8.95
N ILE A 299 7.82 -23.13 -7.76
CA ILE A 299 7.73 -21.76 -7.27
C ILE A 299 9.06 -21.37 -6.63
N ALA A 300 9.81 -20.46 -7.27
CA ALA A 300 11.06 -19.92 -6.73
C ALA A 300 12.06 -21.02 -6.25
N GLY A 301 12.17 -22.12 -7.00
CA GLY A 301 13.03 -23.25 -6.65
C GLY A 301 12.46 -24.25 -5.62
N PHE A 302 11.19 -24.09 -5.23
CA PHE A 302 10.44 -25.03 -4.40
C PHE A 302 9.43 -25.81 -5.23
N ARG A 303 9.20 -27.07 -4.83
CA ARG A 303 8.09 -27.89 -5.29
C ARG A 303 6.87 -27.66 -4.40
N VAL A 304 5.71 -27.44 -5.00
CA VAL A 304 4.44 -27.33 -4.28
C VAL A 304 3.98 -28.71 -3.79
N ILE A 305 3.48 -28.76 -2.56
CA ILE A 305 2.94 -29.96 -1.89
C ILE A 305 1.54 -29.62 -1.40
N GLU A 306 0.53 -30.36 -1.84
CA GLU A 306 -0.82 -30.28 -1.29
C GLU A 306 -0.88 -30.95 0.09
N LEU A 307 -1.41 -30.22 1.07
CA LEU A 307 -1.46 -30.59 2.48
C LEU A 307 -2.87 -30.30 3.05
N PRO A 308 -3.94 -30.82 2.43
CA PRO A 308 -5.31 -30.49 2.82
C PRO A 308 -5.63 -30.94 4.25
N GLY A 309 -6.55 -30.24 4.90
CA GLY A 309 -7.07 -30.61 6.22
C GLY A 309 -7.37 -29.38 7.07
N HIS A 310 -6.43 -28.43 7.17
CA HIS A 310 -6.74 -27.10 7.71
C HIS A 310 -7.70 -26.36 6.79
N ALA A 311 -7.29 -26.18 5.53
CA ALA A 311 -8.14 -25.72 4.45
C ALA A 311 -8.20 -26.77 3.32
N PRO A 312 -9.25 -26.75 2.47
CA PRO A 312 -9.40 -27.71 1.37
C PRO A 312 -8.24 -27.64 0.37
N GLY A 313 -7.76 -26.43 0.08
CA GLY A 313 -6.66 -26.16 -0.85
C GLY A 313 -5.37 -25.77 -0.17
N LEU A 314 -5.13 -26.19 1.08
CA LEU A 314 -3.87 -25.86 1.74
C LEU A 314 -2.69 -26.49 0.99
N ILE A 315 -1.71 -25.66 0.65
CA ILE A 315 -0.44 -26.06 0.07
C ILE A 315 0.73 -25.65 0.95
N GLY A 316 1.83 -26.37 0.81
CA GLY A 316 3.16 -26.02 1.30
C GLY A 316 4.18 -26.07 0.17
N LEU A 317 5.40 -25.66 0.49
CA LEU A 317 6.55 -25.63 -0.40
C LEU A 317 7.67 -26.49 0.18
N PHE A 318 8.29 -27.32 -0.66
CA PHE A 318 9.44 -28.13 -0.26
C PHE A 318 10.59 -27.97 -1.25
N ARG A 319 11.79 -27.70 -0.72
CA ARG A 319 13.02 -27.62 -1.50
C ARG A 319 13.96 -28.76 -1.12
N ALA A 320 14.24 -29.63 -2.09
CA ALA A 320 15.03 -30.84 -1.85
C ALA A 320 16.51 -30.57 -1.56
N SER A 321 17.08 -29.47 -2.07
CA SER A 321 18.51 -29.17 -1.97
C SER A 321 18.98 -28.92 -0.53
N ASP A 322 18.12 -28.34 0.30
CA ASP A 322 18.38 -28.09 1.73
C ASP A 322 17.29 -28.67 2.66
N ARG A 323 16.37 -29.47 2.09
CA ARG A 323 15.25 -30.13 2.80
C ARG A 323 14.42 -29.13 3.63
N LEU A 324 14.27 -27.91 3.13
CA LEU A 324 13.47 -26.87 3.75
C LEU A 324 12.00 -27.04 3.35
N ALA A 325 11.11 -27.06 4.34
CA ALA A 325 9.67 -27.03 4.14
C ALA A 325 9.06 -25.73 4.69
N ILE A 326 8.21 -25.07 3.91
CA ILE A 326 7.41 -23.92 4.32
C ILE A 326 5.95 -24.30 4.13
N VAL A 327 5.19 -24.46 5.20
CA VAL A 327 3.97 -25.31 5.17
C VAL A 327 2.69 -24.61 5.61
N SER A 328 2.70 -23.27 5.69
CA SER A 328 1.52 -22.48 6.12
C SER A 328 0.90 -23.13 7.37
N ASP A 329 -0.41 -23.30 7.41
CA ASP A 329 -1.14 -23.89 8.55
C ASP A 329 -1.29 -25.41 8.50
N THR A 330 -0.35 -26.13 7.88
CA THR A 330 -0.32 -27.61 7.99
C THR A 330 -0.16 -28.07 9.44
N LEU A 331 0.58 -27.31 10.24
CA LEU A 331 0.80 -27.53 11.67
C LEU A 331 0.97 -26.20 12.39
N TYR A 332 0.77 -26.20 13.71
CA TYR A 332 1.11 -25.06 14.56
C TYR A 332 2.22 -25.40 15.54
N THR A 333 3.03 -24.40 15.87
CA THR A 333 4.01 -24.41 16.98
C THR A 333 3.61 -23.41 18.08
N LEU A 334 2.34 -23.00 18.07
CA LEU A 334 1.71 -22.15 19.08
C LEU A 334 0.26 -22.57 19.28
N ASP A 335 -0.30 -22.22 20.44
CA ASP A 335 -1.75 -22.29 20.65
C ASP A 335 -2.42 -21.01 20.12
N PRO A 336 -3.31 -21.10 19.12
CA PRO A 336 -3.92 -19.93 18.48
C PRO A 336 -4.83 -19.13 19.42
N GLN A 337 -5.33 -19.72 20.51
CA GLN A 337 -6.17 -18.99 21.48
C GLN A 337 -5.35 -18.14 22.45
N THR A 338 -4.13 -18.59 22.81
CA THR A 338 -3.28 -17.91 23.80
C THR A 338 -2.03 -17.24 23.21
N GLY A 339 -1.67 -17.58 21.97
CA GLY A 339 -0.43 -17.18 21.31
C GLY A 339 0.83 -17.69 22.01
N ARG A 340 0.73 -18.72 22.84
CA ARG A 340 1.88 -19.31 23.55
C ARG A 340 2.51 -20.39 22.69
N ASN A 341 3.83 -20.35 22.55
CA ASN A 341 4.57 -21.39 21.82
C ASN A 341 4.37 -22.76 22.48
N GLN A 342 4.24 -23.79 21.65
CA GLN A 342 4.06 -25.19 22.02
C GLN A 342 4.83 -26.09 21.05
N ALA A 343 4.92 -27.38 21.36
CA ALA A 343 5.43 -28.36 20.42
C ALA A 343 4.54 -28.42 19.17
N ALA A 344 5.10 -28.85 18.03
CA ALA A 344 4.34 -29.04 16.81
C ALA A 344 3.09 -29.89 17.05
N HIS A 345 1.93 -29.43 16.58
CA HIS A 345 0.67 -30.14 16.71
C HIS A 345 -0.25 -29.86 15.51
N VAL A 346 -1.28 -30.71 15.36
CA VAL A 346 -2.34 -30.51 14.37
C VAL A 346 -3.06 -29.17 14.59
N PRO A 347 -3.51 -28.48 13.52
CA PRO A 347 -4.28 -27.25 13.65
C PRO A 347 -5.52 -27.43 14.53
N HIS A 348 -5.91 -26.36 15.24
CA HIS A 348 -7.03 -26.41 16.18
C HIS A 348 -8.33 -26.76 15.45
N SER A 349 -9.10 -27.70 15.99
CA SER A 349 -10.30 -28.26 15.33
C SER A 349 -11.49 -27.29 15.15
N ALA A 350 -11.34 -26.06 15.64
CA ALA A 350 -12.27 -24.96 15.40
C ALA A 350 -11.98 -24.23 14.08
N PHE A 351 -10.76 -24.38 13.55
CA PHE A 351 -10.26 -23.67 12.37
C PHE A 351 -9.86 -24.60 11.22
N ASN A 352 -9.77 -25.92 11.46
CA ASN A 352 -9.54 -26.88 10.40
C ASN A 352 -10.84 -27.47 9.83
N GLN A 353 -10.79 -27.85 8.55
CA GLN A 353 -11.88 -28.54 7.87
C GLN A 353 -12.01 -30.00 8.30
N ASP A 354 -10.89 -30.73 8.36
CA ASP A 354 -10.84 -32.15 8.72
C ASP A 354 -9.55 -32.45 9.50
N THR A 355 -9.71 -32.84 10.77
CA THR A 355 -8.58 -33.12 11.67
C THR A 355 -7.81 -34.38 11.26
N GLU A 356 -8.48 -35.44 10.77
CA GLU A 356 -7.79 -36.66 10.34
C GLU A 356 -7.06 -36.45 9.01
N GLN A 357 -7.63 -35.64 8.13
CA GLN A 357 -6.94 -35.21 6.91
C GLN A 357 -5.72 -34.35 7.24
N ALA A 358 -5.83 -33.41 8.19
CA ALA A 358 -4.70 -32.61 8.65
C ALA A 358 -3.58 -33.49 9.25
N ARG A 359 -3.93 -34.52 10.03
CA ARG A 359 -2.95 -35.53 10.49
C ARG A 359 -2.31 -36.28 9.32
N ALA A 360 -3.08 -36.66 8.31
CA ALA A 360 -2.55 -37.31 7.11
C ALA A 360 -1.59 -36.39 6.33
N ALA A 361 -1.89 -35.09 6.23
CA ALA A 361 -1.00 -34.09 5.64
C ALA A 361 0.33 -33.97 6.41
N ILE A 362 0.29 -33.97 7.75
CA ILE A 362 1.52 -33.97 8.58
C ILE A 362 2.33 -35.26 8.33
N ARG A 363 1.70 -36.42 8.18
CA ARG A 363 2.39 -37.68 7.83
C ARG A 363 3.01 -37.62 6.42
N LYS A 364 2.29 -37.04 5.44
CA LYS A 364 2.81 -36.79 4.09
C LYS A 364 4.06 -35.90 4.15
N LEU A 365 4.01 -34.82 4.93
CA LEU A 365 5.15 -33.93 5.16
C LEU A 365 6.33 -34.65 5.80
N ALA A 366 6.10 -35.48 6.84
CA ALA A 366 7.15 -36.25 7.49
C ALA A 366 7.86 -37.21 6.52
N ALA A 367 7.11 -37.82 5.57
CA ALA A 367 7.67 -38.70 4.55
C ALA A 367 8.59 -38.01 3.54
N LEU A 368 8.53 -36.67 3.43
CA LEU A 368 9.49 -35.88 2.64
C LEU A 368 10.86 -35.75 3.33
N ASP A 369 10.97 -36.18 4.59
CA ASP A 369 12.16 -36.08 5.41
C ASP A 369 12.68 -34.62 5.44
N PRO A 370 11.93 -33.63 5.95
CA PRO A 370 12.41 -32.25 6.05
C PRO A 370 13.49 -32.11 7.13
N GLN A 371 14.47 -31.22 6.92
CA GLN A 371 15.47 -30.86 7.92
C GLN A 371 15.00 -29.67 8.78
N THR A 372 14.15 -28.81 8.23
CA THR A 372 13.55 -27.67 8.93
C THR A 372 12.17 -27.42 8.35
N VAL A 373 11.19 -27.22 9.24
CA VAL A 373 9.80 -26.91 8.85
C VAL A 373 9.41 -25.57 9.42
N TRP A 374 9.01 -24.66 8.54
CA TRP A 374 8.52 -23.34 8.85
C TRP A 374 7.00 -23.29 8.61
N ALA A 375 6.24 -23.00 9.66
CA ALA A 375 4.78 -22.91 9.60
C ALA A 375 4.31 -21.47 9.35
N GLY A 376 3.01 -21.29 9.12
CA GLY A 376 2.34 -20.00 9.05
C GLY A 376 2.55 -19.13 10.28
N HIS A 377 2.90 -19.77 11.41
CA HIS A 377 3.09 -19.06 12.66
C HIS A 377 4.31 -19.46 13.48
N ALA A 378 4.78 -18.49 14.27
CA ALA A 378 5.85 -18.58 15.27
C ALA A 378 7.17 -19.19 14.75
N ASP A 379 7.75 -20.08 15.54
CA ASP A 379 9.11 -20.60 15.38
C ASP A 379 9.10 -21.92 14.61
N PRO A 380 10.20 -22.25 13.91
CA PRO A 380 10.28 -23.45 13.09
C PRO A 380 10.42 -24.71 13.93
N VAL A 381 10.02 -25.83 13.36
CA VAL A 381 10.38 -27.16 13.84
C VAL A 381 11.79 -27.48 13.34
N THR A 382 12.72 -27.64 14.27
CA THR A 382 14.14 -27.97 14.03
C THR A 382 14.60 -29.09 14.96
N GLY A 383 15.80 -29.62 14.72
CA GLY A 383 16.35 -30.74 15.48
C GLY A 383 15.77 -32.07 15.02
N ASP A 384 15.15 -32.83 15.93
CA ASP A 384 14.49 -34.11 15.60
C ASP A 384 13.11 -33.86 14.95
N VAL A 385 13.13 -33.39 13.71
CA VAL A 385 11.91 -32.99 12.98
C VAL A 385 11.00 -34.18 12.73
N ALA A 386 11.55 -35.33 12.33
CA ALA A 386 10.78 -36.54 12.04
C ALA A 386 9.92 -36.97 13.25
N THR A 387 10.53 -37.14 14.42
CA THR A 387 9.80 -37.53 15.64
C THR A 387 8.77 -36.47 16.06
N GLN A 388 9.08 -35.18 15.87
CA GLN A 388 8.14 -34.11 16.20
C GLN A 388 6.90 -34.12 15.29
N LEU A 389 7.07 -34.35 13.98
CA LEU A 389 5.97 -34.48 13.04
C LEU A 389 5.15 -35.75 13.30
N GLU A 390 5.79 -36.88 13.59
CA GLU A 390 5.10 -38.12 13.97
C GLU A 390 4.23 -37.93 15.23
N ARG A 391 4.77 -37.26 16.25
CA ARG A 391 4.01 -36.91 17.46
C ARG A 391 2.84 -35.98 17.13
N ALA A 392 3.06 -34.94 16.34
CA ALA A 392 2.01 -34.01 15.93
C ALA A 392 0.86 -34.71 15.18
N ALA A 393 1.17 -35.72 14.35
CA ALA A 393 0.17 -36.47 13.61
C ALA A 393 -0.61 -37.48 14.47
N THR A 394 -0.18 -37.79 15.69
CA THR A 394 -0.78 -38.82 16.57
C THR A 394 -1.49 -38.25 17.80
N ALA A 395 -1.11 -37.06 18.25
CA ALA A 395 -1.71 -36.34 19.39
C ALA A 395 -3.03 -35.69 19.00
#